data_AF-A0A534CKY9-F1
#
_entry.id   AF-A0A534CKY9-F1
#
_cell.length_a   1.000
_cell.length_b   1.000
_cell.length_c   1.000
_cell.angle_alpha   90.00
_cell.angle_beta   90.00
_cell.angle_gamma   90.00
#
_symmetry.space_group_name_H-M   'P 1'
#
loop_
_entity.id
_entity.type
_entity.pdbx_description
1 polymer ?
#
loop_
_entity_poly.entity_id
_entity_poly.type
_entity_poly.pdbx_seq_one_letter_code
_entity_poly.pdbx_strand_id
1 'polypeptide(L)'
;MKIGDYYDIWRVGITDWRKLARACAIEEERVLIMLTDMAKALPDEISAARDQALSEGLSESIIAPLAQQLIGHVAERLATITAGTSSRSSARRKARRGDRSG
;
A
#
# COMPACT_ATOMS: atom_id res chain seq x y z
N MET A 1 -11.93 -9.69 -11.33
CA MET A 1 -10.57 -10.28 -11.25
C MET A 1 -10.24 -10.53 -9.77
N LYS A 2 -9.61 -11.66 -9.43
CA LYS A 2 -9.30 -12.07 -8.05
C LYS A 2 -7.86 -11.67 -7.70
N ILE A 3 -7.60 -11.15 -6.50
CA ILE A 3 -6.22 -10.91 -6.02
C ILE A 3 -5.93 -11.94 -4.93
N GLY A 4 -5.02 -12.87 -5.24
CA GLY A 4 -4.77 -14.03 -4.36
C GLY A 4 -6.03 -14.87 -4.16
N ASP A 5 -6.47 -14.98 -2.90
CA ASP A 5 -7.63 -15.80 -2.52
C ASP A 5 -8.95 -15.02 -2.36
N TYR A 6 -8.95 -13.70 -2.60
CA TYR A 6 -10.11 -12.85 -2.32
C TYR A 6 -10.70 -12.18 -3.56
N TYR A 7 -12.03 -12.17 -3.62
CA TYR A 7 -12.82 -11.29 -4.50
C TYR A 7 -13.13 -9.95 -3.84
N ASP A 8 -12.99 -9.87 -2.52
CA ASP A 8 -13.23 -8.69 -1.73
C ASP A 8 -11.90 -7.94 -1.49
N ILE A 9 -11.82 -6.70 -2.01
CA ILE A 9 -10.62 -5.87 -1.93
C ILE A 9 -10.25 -5.54 -0.48
N TRP A 10 -11.23 -5.53 0.43
CA TRP A 10 -11.04 -5.17 1.84
C TRP A 10 -10.21 -6.20 2.60
N ARG A 11 -10.11 -7.42 2.07
CA ARG A 11 -9.35 -8.54 2.65
C ARG A 11 -7.97 -8.74 2.04
N VAL A 12 -7.65 -8.00 0.98
CA VAL A 12 -6.36 -8.13 0.28
C VAL A 12 -5.25 -7.52 1.13
N GLY A 13 -4.38 -8.35 1.65
CA GLY A 13 -3.19 -7.94 2.39
C GLY A 13 -1.91 -8.02 1.57
N ILE A 14 -0.79 -7.61 2.16
CA ILE A 14 0.56 -7.70 1.55
C ILE A 14 0.89 -9.13 1.11
N THR A 15 0.45 -10.13 1.87
CA THR A 15 0.66 -11.54 1.52
C THR A 15 -0.03 -11.91 0.22
N ASP A 16 -1.22 -11.36 -0.05
CA ASP A 16 -1.97 -11.62 -1.28
C ASP A 16 -1.35 -10.90 -2.48
N TRP A 17 -0.84 -9.68 -2.28
CA TRP A 17 -0.04 -8.99 -3.31
C TRP A 17 1.23 -9.76 -3.67
N ARG A 18 1.90 -10.37 -2.69
CA ARG A 18 3.06 -11.26 -2.95
C ARG A 18 2.65 -12.54 -3.68
N LYS A 19 1.52 -13.15 -3.31
CA LYS A 19 0.97 -14.32 -4.05
C LYS A 19 0.69 -13.94 -5.49
N LEU A 20 0.09 -12.78 -5.74
CA LEU A 20 -0.20 -12.28 -7.08
C LEU A 20 1.10 -12.04 -7.87
N ALA A 21 2.11 -11.40 -7.27
CA ALA A 21 3.40 -11.18 -7.92
C ALA A 21 4.02 -12.50 -8.40
N ARG A 22 4.04 -13.54 -7.54
CA ARG A 22 4.50 -14.88 -7.91
C ARG A 22 3.67 -15.51 -9.04
N ALA A 23 2.34 -15.41 -8.95
CA ALA A 23 1.44 -15.95 -9.97
C ALA A 23 1.65 -15.28 -11.35
N CYS A 24 2.02 -14.00 -11.35
CA CYS A 24 2.31 -13.24 -12.57
C CYS A 24 3.79 -13.27 -12.99
N ALA A 25 4.64 -14.05 -12.31
CA ALA A 25 6.10 -14.08 -12.51
C ALA A 25 6.77 -12.69 -12.42
N ILE A 26 6.22 -11.80 -11.58
CA ILE A 26 6.78 -10.48 -11.28
C ILE A 26 7.57 -10.56 -9.98
N GLU A 27 8.68 -9.83 -9.89
CA GLU A 27 9.45 -9.71 -8.64
C GLU A 27 8.60 -9.12 -7.52
N GLU A 28 8.48 -9.85 -6.39
CA GLU A 28 7.66 -9.43 -5.24
C GLU A 28 8.07 -8.05 -4.72
N GLU A 29 9.37 -7.77 -4.65
CA GLU A 29 9.89 -6.50 -4.13
C GLU A 29 9.47 -5.33 -5.01
N ARG A 30 9.49 -5.53 -6.34
CA ARG A 30 9.04 -4.52 -7.31
C ARG A 30 7.57 -4.17 -7.11
N VAL A 31 6.73 -5.15 -6.84
CA VAL A 31 5.30 -4.92 -6.54
C VAL A 31 5.14 -4.14 -5.24
N LEU A 32 5.90 -4.45 -4.20
CA LEU A 32 5.83 -3.72 -2.93
C LEU A 32 6.34 -2.28 -3.03
N ILE A 33 7.40 -2.05 -3.80
CA ILE A 33 7.91 -0.69 -4.08
C ILE A 33 6.83 0.11 -4.79
N MET A 34 6.24 -0.44 -5.86
CA MET A 34 5.15 0.23 -6.60
C MET A 34 3.96 0.56 -5.67
N LEU A 35 3.51 -0.39 -4.85
CA LEU A 35 2.43 -0.15 -3.89
C LEU A 35 2.79 0.93 -2.86
N THR A 36 4.05 0.96 -2.42
CA THR A 36 4.54 1.97 -1.48
C THR A 36 4.55 3.35 -2.12
N ASP A 37 5.02 3.46 -3.36
CA ASP A 37 5.10 4.73 -4.09
C ASP A 37 3.70 5.27 -4.41
N MET A 38 2.78 4.40 -4.84
CA MET A 38 1.37 4.77 -5.01
C MET A 38 0.76 5.25 -3.69
N ALA A 39 0.98 4.53 -2.59
CA ALA A 39 0.46 4.92 -1.28
C ALA A 39 1.03 6.25 -0.78
N LYS A 40 2.27 6.59 -1.13
CA LYS A 40 2.87 7.89 -0.81
C LYS A 40 2.30 9.04 -1.63
N ALA A 41 1.90 8.80 -2.88
CA ALA A 41 1.34 9.84 -3.75
C ALA A 41 -0.16 10.10 -3.46
N LEU A 42 -0.89 9.08 -3.00
CA LEU A 42 -2.34 9.17 -2.78
C LEU A 42 -2.82 10.35 -1.91
N PRO A 43 -2.15 10.77 -0.81
CA PRO A 43 -2.60 11.92 -0.02
C PRO A 43 -2.62 13.23 -0.82
N ASP A 44 -1.64 13.41 -1.71
CA ASP A 44 -1.55 14.59 -2.56
C ASP A 44 -2.65 14.56 -3.63
N GLU A 45 -2.88 13.39 -4.26
CA GLU A 45 -3.96 13.20 -5.22
C GLU A 45 -5.35 13.41 -4.60
N ILE A 46 -5.57 12.94 -3.36
CA ILE A 46 -6.81 13.16 -2.61
C ILE A 46 -6.98 14.66 -2.32
N SER A 47 -5.91 15.36 -1.96
CA SER A 47 -5.95 16.80 -1.70
C SER A 47 -6.27 17.60 -2.98
N ALA A 48 -5.65 17.24 -4.10
CA ALA A 48 -5.93 17.84 -5.40
C ALA A 48 -7.39 17.58 -5.83
N ALA A 49 -7.89 16.36 -5.67
CA ALA A 49 -9.28 16.02 -5.98
C ALA A 49 -10.28 16.76 -5.08
N ARG A 50 -9.95 16.94 -3.78
CA ARG A 50 -10.73 17.78 -2.85
C ARG A 50 -10.82 19.21 -3.36
N ASP A 51 -9.68 19.81 -3.70
CA ASP A 51 -9.62 21.21 -4.14
C ASP A 51 -10.39 21.41 -5.44
N GLN A 52 -10.28 20.46 -6.37
CA GLN A 52 -11.07 20.43 -7.60
C GLN A 52 -12.58 20.35 -7.30
N ALA A 53 -13.01 19.44 -6.43
CA ALA A 53 -14.41 19.30 -6.06
C ALA A 53 -14.98 20.57 -5.39
N LEU A 54 -14.21 21.23 -4.53
CA LEU A 54 -14.60 22.51 -3.94
C LEU A 54 -14.74 23.60 -5.01
N SER A 55 -13.85 23.62 -6.01
CA SER A 55 -13.92 24.56 -7.14
C SER A 55 -15.15 24.33 -8.04
N GLU A 56 -15.63 23.09 -8.11
CA GLU A 56 -16.84 22.67 -8.83
C GLU A 56 -18.13 22.94 -8.03
N GLY A 57 -18.02 23.51 -6.83
CA GLY A 57 -19.16 23.87 -5.99
C GLY A 57 -19.70 22.73 -5.14
N LEU A 58 -18.95 21.63 -4.97
CA LEU A 58 -19.32 20.59 -4.00
C LEU A 58 -19.18 21.12 -2.57
N SER A 59 -20.03 20.59 -1.69
CA SER A 59 -20.12 21.06 -0.31
C SER A 59 -18.87 20.75 0.50
N GLU A 60 -18.24 21.78 1.05
CA GLU A 60 -17.06 21.64 1.92
C GLU A 60 -17.34 20.77 3.15
N SER A 61 -18.54 20.87 3.74
CA SER A 61 -18.93 20.08 4.91
C SER A 61 -18.99 18.57 4.64
N ILE A 62 -19.05 18.16 3.38
CA ILE A 62 -19.03 16.75 2.95
C ILE A 62 -17.63 16.37 2.46
N ILE A 63 -17.03 17.21 1.62
CA ILE A 63 -15.80 16.90 0.90
C ILE A 63 -14.56 16.96 1.80
N ALA A 64 -14.47 17.94 2.71
CA ALA A 64 -13.30 18.08 3.57
C ALA A 64 -13.15 16.91 4.58
N PRO A 65 -14.21 16.46 5.30
CA PRO A 65 -14.10 15.30 6.18
C PRO A 65 -13.80 14.00 5.42
N LEU A 66 -14.38 13.81 4.23
CA LEU A 66 -14.13 12.64 3.40
C LEU A 66 -12.65 12.56 2.98
N ALA A 67 -12.09 13.67 2.49
CA ALA A 67 -10.68 13.74 2.12
C ALA A 67 -9.78 13.41 3.32
N GLN A 68 -10.09 13.95 4.50
CA GLN A 68 -9.33 13.67 5.73
C GLN A 68 -9.38 12.19 6.13
N GLN A 69 -10.54 11.55 6.05
CA GLN A 69 -10.70 10.13 6.33
C GLN A 69 -9.90 9.26 5.35
N LEU A 70 -9.95 9.59 4.05
CA LEU A 70 -9.21 8.86 3.03
C LEU A 70 -7.69 8.99 3.23
N ILE A 71 -7.19 10.19 3.53
CA ILE A 71 -5.77 10.42 3.86
C ILE A 71 -5.38 9.60 5.10
N GLY A 72 -6.22 9.57 6.14
CA GLY A 72 -6.01 8.75 7.33
C GLY A 72 -5.87 7.26 7.00
N HIS A 73 -6.79 6.72 6.19
CA HIS A 73 -6.71 5.32 5.76
C HIS A 73 -5.47 5.02 4.93
N VAL A 74 -5.04 5.94 4.06
CA VAL A 74 -3.80 5.78 3.31
C VAL A 74 -2.60 5.67 4.25
N ALA A 75 -2.52 6.49 5.30
CA ALA A 75 -1.46 6.41 6.29
C ALA A 75 -1.43 5.06 7.03
N GLU A 76 -2.59 4.54 7.44
CA GLU A 76 -2.72 3.21 8.06
C GLU A 76 -2.23 2.09 7.14
N ARG A 77 -2.59 2.16 5.85
CA ARG A 77 -2.17 1.19 4.85
C ARG A 77 -0.68 1.27 4.54
N LEU A 78 -0.12 2.48 4.42
CA LEU A 78 1.31 2.69 4.21
C LEU A 78 2.15 2.13 5.37
N ALA A 79 1.70 2.33 6.62
CA ALA A 79 2.34 1.75 7.79
C ALA A 79 2.36 0.22 7.73
N THR A 80 1.24 -0.39 7.30
CA THR A 80 1.13 -1.85 7.13
C THR A 80 2.10 -2.37 6.07
N ILE A 81 2.17 -1.72 4.89
CA ILE A 81 3.08 -2.07 3.79
C ILE A 81 4.54 -2.01 4.26
N THR A 82 4.91 -0.92 4.93
CA THR A 82 6.29 -0.68 5.38
C THR A 82 6.72 -1.68 6.46
N ALA A 83 5.85 -2.00 7.42
CA ALA A 83 6.12 -2.99 8.45
C ALA A 83 6.36 -4.40 7.86
N GLY A 84 5.59 -4.77 6.83
CA GLY A 84 5.73 -6.03 6.11
C GLY A 84 7.04 -6.17 5.33
N THR A 85 7.66 -5.06 4.91
CA THR A 85 8.95 -5.03 4.19
C THR A 85 10.14 -5.10 5.15
N SER A 86 10.11 -4.35 6.26
CA SER A 86 11.18 -4.34 7.27
C SER A 86 11.38 -5.70 7.95
N SER A 87 10.30 -6.43 8.24
CA SER A 87 10.37 -7.78 8.83
C SER A 87 11.18 -8.77 7.96
N ARG A 88 11.04 -8.68 6.63
CA ARG A 88 11.69 -9.60 5.70
C ARG A 88 13.14 -9.23 5.42
N SER A 89 13.46 -7.93 5.36
CA SER A 89 14.84 -7.43 5.29
C SER A 89 15.68 -7.93 6.47
N SER A 90 15.11 -7.86 7.68
CA SER A 90 15.67 -8.44 8.91
C SER A 90 15.92 -9.95 8.79
N ALA A 91 14.91 -10.73 8.38
CA ALA A 91 15.02 -12.18 8.21
C ALA A 91 16.09 -12.59 7.18
N ARG A 92 16.15 -11.90 6.03
CA ARG A 92 17.11 -12.17 4.95
C ARG A 92 18.55 -11.85 5.37
N ARG A 93 18.72 -10.78 6.17
CA ARG A 93 20.02 -10.38 6.73
C ARG A 93 20.51 -11.34 7.81
N LYS A 94 19.60 -11.95 8.60
CA LYS A 94 19.94 -13.00 9.57
C LYS A 94 20.37 -14.29 8.88
N ALA A 95 19.66 -14.74 7.85
CA ALA A 95 20.02 -15.93 7.07
C ALA A 95 21.42 -15.83 6.45
N ARG A 96 21.76 -14.68 5.86
CA ARG A 96 23.11 -14.44 5.28
C ARG A 96 24.25 -14.37 6.30
N ARG A 97 23.96 -14.12 7.59
CA ARG A 97 24.97 -14.14 8.66
C ARG A 97 25.19 -15.52 9.26
N GLY A 98 24.17 -16.38 9.27
CA GLY A 98 24.31 -17.78 9.72
C GLY A 98 25.12 -18.65 8.74
N ASP A 99 25.10 -18.31 7.46
CA ASP A 99 25.78 -19.07 6.38
C ASP A 99 27.29 -18.79 6.27
N ARG A 100 27.83 -17.84 7.05
CA ARG A 100 29.27 -17.50 7.09
C ARG A 100 30.01 -18.09 8.30
N SER A 101 29.38 -19.02 9.02
CA SER A 101 29.95 -19.64 10.24
C SER A 101 30.05 -21.16 10.16
N GLY A 102 30.01 -21.74 8.95
CA GLY A 102 30.27 -23.16 8.69
C GLY A 102 31.63 -23.37 8.05
#